data_AF-A0A0B4FM21-F1
#
_entry.id   AF-A0A0B4FM21-F1
#
_cell.length_a   1.000
_cell.length_b   1.000
_cell.length_c   1.000
_cell.angle_alpha   90.00
_cell.angle_beta   90.00
_cell.angle_gamma   90.00
#
_symmetry.space_group_name_H-M   'P 1'
#
loop_
_entity.id
_entity.type
_entity.pdbx_description
1 polymer ?
#
loop_
_entity_poly.entity_id
_entity_poly.type
_entity_poly.pdbx_seq_one_letter_code
_entity_poly.pdbx_strand_id
1 'polypeptide(L)'
;MGSIGTAPPFRVLEDPRPHDKSLPAFMVSTTRGFLPRLDPVVTLPKEFEPLESLLQRMPVKTLSGEPGLLASGKLGPVVDNEFPDLADEMDKYKDDLPMMNALYRDYSFLASAYLLEPCHERFVRGEEYGLGRQTLPKNIARPIARCAEIAGFMPFMEYAGSYALYNYRLEDPNQGLEYSNLRLIRAFEHGLDPTSSEAGFVLVHIDMVKNSGPLVAGTVKCLDVGTSITTPLGTAPQRAAFNEGLAEILGALKKINSVMETMWGKSRPTEYTSFRTFIFGITSQSMFPNGVVYEGLNDGKPMSFRGESGANDSMVPLMDNLLQVPMPNTPLTDILQDFRKYRPSNHKDFLLHVKEVSESHDLRGFALALRAKPTTDEEKDLVRESRSLWLQILDQVRDFRWRHWCFAREYILKRTSHPTATGGSPIVTWLPNQLEAVLAEMANINEIAGKDDARGLGKTCEDVMDAALRQKETLRKEVDKYCAERGVSRS
;
A
#
# COMPACT_ATOMS: atom_id res chain seq x y z
N MET A 1 -8.55 -17.24 -36.36
CA MET A 1 -9.65 -16.81 -35.46
C MET A 1 -9.62 -17.69 -34.23
N GLY A 2 -8.81 -17.33 -33.24
CA GLY A 2 -8.87 -17.96 -31.92
C GLY A 2 -9.92 -17.22 -31.11
N SER A 3 -10.92 -17.93 -30.60
CA SER A 3 -11.92 -17.40 -29.68
C SER A 3 -11.20 -16.76 -28.50
N ILE A 4 -11.35 -15.45 -28.32
CA ILE A 4 -10.99 -14.75 -27.08
C ILE A 4 -11.97 -15.29 -26.05
N GLY A 5 -11.59 -16.38 -25.36
CA GLY A 5 -12.34 -16.84 -24.20
C GLY A 5 -12.33 -15.71 -23.19
N THR A 6 -13.49 -15.11 -22.93
CA THR A 6 -13.67 -14.15 -21.85
C THR A 6 -13.24 -14.85 -20.56
N ALA A 7 -12.16 -14.38 -19.95
CA ALA A 7 -11.78 -14.83 -18.62
C ALA A 7 -13.01 -14.68 -17.70
N PRO A 8 -13.32 -15.66 -16.85
CA PRO A 8 -14.45 -15.55 -15.94
C PRO A 8 -14.31 -14.26 -15.11
N PRO A 9 -15.41 -13.54 -14.86
CA PRO A 9 -15.36 -12.27 -14.14
C PRO A 9 -14.73 -12.46 -12.76
N PHE A 10 -13.87 -11.53 -12.34
CA PHE A 10 -13.26 -11.58 -11.02
C PHE A 10 -14.34 -11.52 -9.94
N ARG A 11 -14.33 -12.46 -9.00
CA ARG A 11 -15.32 -12.51 -7.93
C ARG A 11 -14.92 -11.61 -6.76
N VAL A 12 -15.47 -10.40 -6.71
CA VAL A 12 -15.47 -9.57 -5.51
C VAL A 12 -16.42 -10.16 -4.48
N LEU A 13 -16.01 -10.19 -3.21
CA LEU A 13 -16.86 -10.72 -2.13
C LEU A 13 -17.85 -9.67 -1.63
N GLU A 14 -19.10 -10.08 -1.44
CA GLU A 14 -20.11 -9.25 -0.75
C GLU A 14 -20.06 -9.47 0.78
N ASP A 15 -19.66 -10.66 1.21
CA ASP A 15 -19.41 -11.05 2.60
C ASP A 15 -17.93 -11.47 2.76
N PRO A 16 -17.20 -11.01 3.80
CA PRO A 16 -15.84 -11.45 4.07
C PRO A 16 -15.66 -12.95 4.30
N ARG A 17 -16.71 -13.74 4.56
CA ARG A 17 -16.62 -15.19 4.85
C ARG A 17 -15.64 -15.53 6.00
N PRO A 18 -15.74 -14.88 7.17
CA PRO A 18 -14.71 -14.94 8.23
C PRO A 18 -14.51 -16.34 8.83
N HIS A 19 -15.49 -17.24 8.67
CA HIS A 19 -15.45 -18.62 9.15
C HIS A 19 -14.69 -19.58 8.24
N ASP A 20 -14.48 -19.23 6.97
CA ASP A 20 -13.76 -20.06 6.00
C ASP A 20 -12.25 -19.80 6.11
N LYS A 21 -11.56 -20.71 6.81
CA LYS A 21 -10.11 -20.67 7.05
C LYS A 21 -9.29 -21.16 5.86
N SER A 22 -9.92 -21.82 4.88
CA SER A 22 -9.25 -22.30 3.66
C SER A 22 -8.98 -21.17 2.65
N LEU A 23 -9.59 -20.00 2.85
CA LEU A 23 -9.43 -18.84 1.99
C LEU A 23 -8.32 -17.91 2.51
N PRO A 24 -7.54 -17.27 1.61
CA PRO A 24 -6.50 -16.33 2.00
C PRO A 24 -7.02 -15.22 2.92
N ALA A 25 -6.15 -14.70 3.80
CA ALA A 25 -6.50 -13.61 4.71
C ALA A 25 -7.01 -12.35 3.98
N PHE A 26 -6.49 -12.10 2.78
CA PHE A 26 -6.84 -10.95 1.95
C PHE A 26 -7.65 -11.39 0.74
N MET A 27 -8.90 -10.94 0.66
CA MET A 27 -9.69 -10.97 -0.57
C MET A 27 -10.48 -9.68 -0.69
N VAL A 28 -10.53 -9.14 -1.91
CA VAL A 28 -11.25 -7.91 -2.21
C VAL A 28 -12.75 -8.11 -1.95
N SER A 29 -13.33 -7.19 -1.20
CA SER A 29 -14.76 -7.22 -0.85
C SER A 29 -15.40 -5.83 -0.89
N THR A 30 -16.71 -5.76 -1.08
CA THR A 30 -17.44 -4.49 -0.99
C THR A 30 -17.61 -4.00 0.45
N THR A 31 -17.46 -4.88 1.44
CA THR A 31 -17.64 -4.59 2.87
C THR A 31 -16.34 -4.23 3.59
N ARG A 32 -15.23 -4.92 3.30
CA ARG A 32 -13.90 -4.64 3.89
C ARG A 32 -12.90 -4.04 2.91
N GLY A 33 -13.25 -3.91 1.62
CA GLY A 33 -12.36 -3.38 0.60
C GLY A 33 -11.09 -4.21 0.50
N PHE A 34 -9.96 -3.60 0.82
CA PHE A 34 -8.63 -4.23 0.85
C PHE A 34 -8.13 -4.62 2.25
N LEU A 35 -8.93 -4.46 3.31
CA LEU A 35 -8.59 -5.01 4.62
C LEU A 35 -8.66 -6.55 4.60
N PRO A 36 -8.01 -7.22 5.56
CA PRO A 36 -8.19 -8.67 5.73
C PRO A 36 -9.66 -9.02 5.92
N ARG A 37 -10.08 -10.19 5.44
CA ARG A 37 -11.46 -10.67 5.53
C ARG A 37 -11.95 -10.78 6.99
N LEU A 38 -11.07 -11.22 7.87
CA LEU A 38 -11.31 -11.40 9.30
C LEU A 38 -10.26 -10.62 10.09
N ASP A 39 -10.55 -10.33 11.35
CA ASP A 39 -9.57 -9.67 12.20
C ASP A 39 -8.33 -10.56 12.35
N PRO A 40 -7.11 -9.98 12.33
CA PRO A 40 -5.89 -10.77 12.36
C PRO A 40 -5.80 -11.69 13.57
N VAL A 41 -5.23 -12.87 13.36
CA VAL A 41 -4.99 -13.82 14.45
C VAL A 41 -3.94 -13.22 15.39
N VAL A 42 -4.31 -13.09 16.67
CA VAL A 42 -3.47 -12.55 17.74
C VAL A 42 -2.73 -13.66 18.47
N THR A 43 -3.47 -14.67 18.94
CA THR A 43 -2.91 -15.77 19.73
C THR A 43 -2.46 -16.89 18.80
N LEU A 44 -1.15 -17.16 18.82
CA LEU A 44 -0.56 -18.30 18.11
C LEU A 44 -0.80 -19.62 18.86
N PRO A 45 -0.74 -20.77 18.17
CA PRO A 45 -0.76 -22.08 18.81
C PRO A 45 0.45 -22.29 19.75
N LYS A 46 0.31 -23.19 20.72
CA LYS A 46 1.30 -23.44 21.78
C LYS A 46 2.69 -23.82 21.24
N GLU A 47 2.74 -24.48 20.08
CA GLU A 47 3.97 -24.86 19.38
C GLU A 47 4.84 -23.63 19.05
N PHE A 48 4.22 -22.45 18.90
CA PHE A 48 4.87 -21.18 18.59
C PHE A 48 5.08 -20.28 19.82
N GLU A 49 4.90 -20.80 21.05
CA GLU A 49 5.27 -20.07 22.28
C GLU A 49 6.71 -19.54 22.29
N PRO A 50 7.73 -20.25 21.76
CA PRO A 50 9.08 -19.71 21.66
C PRO A 50 9.16 -18.45 20.79
N LEU A 51 8.39 -18.40 19.69
CA LEU A 51 8.30 -17.23 18.81
C LEU A 51 7.58 -16.07 19.51
N GLU A 52 6.44 -16.34 20.14
CA GLU A 52 5.69 -15.33 20.91
C GLU A 52 6.56 -14.71 22.01
N SER A 53 7.22 -15.55 22.82
CA SER A 53 8.10 -15.11 23.90
C SER A 53 9.27 -14.26 23.39
N LEU A 54 9.86 -14.63 22.26
CA LEU A 54 10.92 -13.85 21.64
C LEU A 54 10.40 -12.49 21.17
N LEU A 55 9.28 -12.45 20.46
CA LEU A 55 8.68 -11.22 19.93
C LEU A 55 8.17 -10.27 21.01
N GLN A 56 7.74 -10.77 22.17
CA GLN A 56 7.38 -9.91 23.31
C GLN A 56 8.60 -9.25 23.97
N ARG A 57 9.75 -9.93 23.98
CA ARG A 57 11.03 -9.41 24.51
C ARG A 57 11.80 -8.58 23.50
N MET A 58 11.50 -8.71 22.21
CA MET A 58 12.25 -8.12 21.10
C MET A 58 12.30 -6.58 21.10
N PRO A 59 11.18 -5.83 21.26
CA PRO A 59 11.13 -4.40 20.97
C PRO A 59 12.14 -3.60 21.79
N VAL A 60 12.52 -2.41 21.32
CA VAL A 60 13.43 -1.49 22.05
C VAL A 60 12.91 -1.25 23.47
N LYS A 61 11.62 -0.98 23.61
CA LYS A 61 10.91 -0.92 24.88
C LYS A 61 9.78 -1.95 24.86
N THR A 62 9.75 -2.86 25.81
CA THR A 62 8.70 -3.88 25.92
C THR A 62 7.38 -3.27 26.40
N LEU A 63 6.28 -4.04 26.38
CA LEU A 63 4.97 -3.60 26.87
C LEU A 63 4.98 -3.22 28.36
N SER A 64 5.82 -3.86 29.18
CA SER A 64 5.98 -3.49 30.60
C SER A 64 6.71 -2.15 30.79
N GLY A 65 7.32 -1.63 29.72
CA GLY A 65 8.11 -0.42 29.73
C GLY A 65 9.61 -0.63 29.93
N GLU A 66 10.04 -1.87 30.16
CA GLU A 66 11.45 -2.24 30.33
C GLU A 66 12.19 -2.30 28.98
N PRO A 67 13.50 -2.02 28.94
CA PRO A 67 14.31 -2.22 27.74
C PRO A 67 14.25 -3.68 27.25
N GLY A 68 13.97 -3.89 25.96
CA GLY A 68 13.97 -5.22 25.37
C GLY A 68 15.30 -5.57 24.68
N LEU A 69 15.27 -6.61 23.86
CA LEU A 69 16.47 -7.17 23.22
C LEU A 69 17.09 -6.18 22.23
N LEU A 70 16.28 -5.48 21.43
CA LEU A 70 16.77 -4.49 20.47
C LEU A 70 17.41 -3.26 21.15
N ALA A 71 16.97 -2.87 22.34
CA ALA A 71 17.62 -1.78 23.08
C ALA A 71 19.03 -2.12 23.56
N SER A 72 19.33 -3.42 23.70
CA SER A 72 20.61 -3.90 24.24
C SER A 72 21.46 -4.65 23.22
N GLY A 73 21.03 -4.74 21.95
CA GLY A 73 21.77 -5.44 20.90
C GLY A 73 21.85 -6.96 21.11
N LYS A 74 20.84 -7.53 21.78
CA LYS A 74 20.86 -8.93 22.24
C LYS A 74 19.97 -9.86 21.42
N LEU A 75 19.24 -9.38 20.42
CA LEU A 75 18.33 -10.22 19.64
C LEU A 75 19.11 -11.28 18.87
N GLY A 76 20.19 -10.90 18.18
CA GLY A 76 21.04 -11.84 17.44
C GLY A 76 21.52 -13.02 18.29
N PRO A 77 22.26 -12.77 19.39
CA PRO A 77 22.71 -13.84 20.29
C PRO A 77 21.58 -14.71 20.85
N VAL A 78 20.42 -14.15 21.18
CA VAL A 78 19.28 -14.95 21.68
C VAL A 78 18.73 -15.84 20.57
N VAL A 79 18.58 -15.34 19.35
CA VAL A 79 18.15 -16.15 18.20
C VAL A 79 19.14 -17.29 17.93
N ASP A 80 20.43 -16.98 17.91
CA ASP A 80 21.46 -17.94 17.52
C ASP A 80 21.63 -19.07 18.55
N ASN A 81 21.37 -18.80 19.84
CA ASN A 81 21.59 -19.77 20.93
C ASN A 81 20.32 -20.43 21.47
N GLU A 82 19.16 -19.75 21.42
CA GLU A 82 17.94 -20.18 22.12
C GLU A 82 16.75 -20.48 21.20
N PHE A 83 16.65 -19.85 20.03
CA PHE A 83 15.43 -19.91 19.22
C PHE A 83 15.38 -21.20 18.36
N PRO A 84 14.37 -22.07 18.53
CA PRO A 84 14.26 -23.29 17.73
C PRO A 84 13.77 -23.02 16.31
N ASP A 85 14.10 -23.92 15.39
CA ASP A 85 13.46 -23.96 14.07
C ASP A 85 12.08 -24.61 14.20
N LEU A 86 11.02 -23.83 13.94
CA LEU A 86 9.62 -24.24 14.06
C LEU A 86 8.95 -24.48 12.70
N ALA A 87 9.72 -24.62 11.61
CA ALA A 87 9.15 -24.76 10.27
C ALA A 87 8.23 -25.98 10.16
N ASP A 88 8.62 -27.10 10.78
CA ASP A 88 7.87 -28.36 10.70
C ASP A 88 6.55 -28.30 11.50
N GLU A 89 6.48 -27.42 12.51
CA GLU A 89 5.25 -27.19 13.29
C GLU A 89 4.18 -26.44 12.47
N MET A 90 4.58 -25.66 11.45
CA MET A 90 3.67 -24.91 10.58
C MET A 90 2.77 -25.82 9.75
N ASP A 91 3.27 -26.98 9.35
CA ASP A 91 2.52 -27.91 8.50
C ASP A 91 1.24 -28.45 9.18
N LYS A 92 1.17 -28.39 10.52
CA LYS A 92 -0.05 -28.70 11.30
C LYS A 92 -1.19 -27.72 11.04
N TYR A 93 -0.89 -26.51 10.56
CA TYR A 93 -1.84 -25.42 10.36
C TYR A 93 -1.91 -24.94 8.90
N LYS A 94 -1.28 -25.66 7.96
CA LYS A 94 -1.14 -25.23 6.55
C LYS A 94 -2.47 -24.94 5.83
N ASP A 95 -3.55 -25.57 6.27
CA ASP A 95 -4.89 -25.41 5.71
C ASP A 95 -5.67 -24.24 6.35
N ASP A 96 -5.12 -23.61 7.41
CA ASP A 96 -5.62 -22.36 8.00
C ASP A 96 -4.78 -21.19 7.46
N LEU A 97 -5.20 -20.65 6.31
CA LEU A 97 -4.47 -19.57 5.63
C LEU A 97 -4.41 -18.27 6.45
N PRO A 98 -5.44 -17.87 7.23
CA PRO A 98 -5.32 -16.78 8.19
C PRO A 98 -4.26 -17.00 9.28
N MET A 99 -4.11 -18.24 9.78
CA MET A 99 -3.03 -18.59 10.72
C MET A 99 -1.66 -18.50 10.05
N MET A 100 -1.52 -19.01 8.82
CA MET A 100 -0.28 -18.88 8.04
C MET A 100 0.12 -17.43 7.82
N ASN A 101 -0.86 -16.54 7.59
CA ASN A 101 -0.59 -15.11 7.47
C ASN A 101 -0.17 -14.48 8.82
N ALA A 102 -0.64 -14.99 9.96
CA ALA A 102 -0.22 -14.50 11.27
C ALA A 102 1.22 -14.91 11.61
N LEU A 103 1.57 -16.15 11.29
CA LEU A 103 2.95 -16.63 11.38
C LEU A 103 3.86 -15.84 10.43
N TYR A 104 3.39 -15.55 9.22
CA TYR A 104 4.13 -14.70 8.27
C TYR A 104 4.38 -13.30 8.82
N ARG A 105 3.38 -12.63 9.42
CA ARG A 105 3.57 -11.35 10.11
C ARG A 105 4.67 -11.46 11.17
N ASP A 106 4.56 -12.44 12.05
CA ASP A 106 5.43 -12.58 13.21
C ASP A 106 6.88 -12.93 12.82
N TYR A 107 7.07 -13.84 11.87
CA TYR A 107 8.39 -14.14 11.32
C TYR A 107 8.97 -12.98 10.50
N SER A 108 8.14 -12.17 9.85
CA SER A 108 8.60 -10.96 9.14
C SER A 108 9.19 -9.92 10.11
N PHE A 109 8.54 -9.71 11.26
CA PHE A 109 9.08 -8.87 12.34
C PHE A 109 10.42 -9.40 12.85
N LEU A 110 10.50 -10.70 13.14
CA LEU A 110 11.73 -11.32 13.62
C LEU A 110 12.87 -11.27 12.59
N ALA A 111 12.59 -11.61 11.33
CA ALA A 111 13.59 -11.60 10.27
C ALA A 111 14.15 -10.19 10.03
N SER A 112 13.26 -9.19 9.96
CA SER A 112 13.67 -7.80 9.75
C SER A 112 14.50 -7.28 10.94
N ALA A 113 14.03 -7.50 12.17
CA ALA A 113 14.77 -7.12 13.37
C ALA A 113 16.15 -7.78 13.44
N TYR A 114 16.23 -9.08 13.20
CA TYR A 114 17.49 -9.82 13.24
C TYR A 114 18.48 -9.29 12.19
N LEU A 115 18.05 -9.06 10.95
CA LEU A 115 18.95 -8.61 9.90
C LEU A 115 19.45 -7.17 10.11
N LEU A 116 18.59 -6.30 10.66
CA LEU A 116 18.82 -4.86 10.76
C LEU A 116 19.26 -4.37 12.14
N GLU A 117 19.27 -5.20 13.19
CA GLU A 117 19.74 -4.83 14.54
C GLU A 117 21.14 -4.16 14.53
N PRO A 118 22.17 -4.69 13.82
CA PRO A 118 23.48 -4.01 13.79
C PRO A 118 23.40 -2.62 13.16
N CYS A 119 22.52 -2.45 12.17
CA CYS A 119 22.29 -1.15 11.53
C CYS A 119 21.60 -0.17 12.48
N HIS A 120 20.63 -0.66 13.25
CA HIS A 120 19.92 0.13 14.24
C HIS A 120 20.85 0.60 15.36
N GLU A 121 21.70 -0.30 15.90
CA GLU A 121 22.67 0.07 16.91
C GLU A 121 23.61 1.19 16.46
N ARG A 122 24.12 1.11 15.22
CA ARG A 122 24.96 2.14 14.62
C ARG A 122 24.22 3.46 14.47
N PHE A 123 22.99 3.39 13.96
CA PHE A 123 22.12 4.56 13.82
C PHE A 123 21.87 5.26 15.16
N VAL A 124 21.59 4.50 16.23
CA VAL A 124 21.38 5.05 17.59
C VAL A 124 22.65 5.71 18.14
N ARG A 125 23.84 5.26 17.72
CA ARG A 125 25.13 5.92 18.05
C ARG A 125 25.44 7.14 17.18
N GLY A 126 24.57 7.50 16.23
CA GLY A 126 24.79 8.60 15.29
C GLY A 126 25.74 8.27 14.15
N GLU A 127 25.99 6.98 13.91
CA GLU A 127 26.80 6.50 12.79
C GLU A 127 25.93 6.21 11.55
N GLU A 128 26.58 6.03 10.39
CA GLU A 128 25.92 5.45 9.22
C GLU A 128 25.46 4.01 9.50
N TYR A 129 24.38 3.56 8.84
CA TYR A 129 23.78 2.24 9.05
C TYR A 129 24.77 1.07 8.95
N GLY A 130 25.83 1.18 8.15
CA GLY A 130 26.76 0.08 7.96
C GLY A 130 26.12 -1.14 7.30
N LEU A 131 26.69 -2.32 7.58
CA LEU A 131 26.17 -3.60 7.08
C LEU A 131 25.19 -4.21 8.08
N GLY A 132 24.11 -4.79 7.55
CA GLY A 132 23.25 -5.70 8.31
C GLY A 132 23.87 -7.10 8.40
N ARG A 133 23.17 -8.03 9.04
CA ARG A 133 23.58 -9.45 9.01
C ARG A 133 23.35 -10.00 7.60
N GLN A 134 24.39 -10.51 6.97
CA GLN A 134 24.32 -10.97 5.57
C GLN A 134 23.73 -12.39 5.41
N THR A 135 23.41 -13.04 6.53
CA THR A 135 22.81 -14.37 6.58
C THR A 135 21.62 -14.34 7.53
N LEU A 136 20.51 -14.94 7.09
CA LEU A 136 19.37 -15.23 7.94
C LEU A 136 19.45 -16.71 8.38
N PRO A 137 19.53 -17.00 9.68
CA PRO A 137 19.75 -18.35 10.18
C PRO A 137 18.54 -19.25 9.92
N LYS A 138 18.78 -20.56 9.82
CA LYS A 138 17.79 -21.56 9.39
C LYS A 138 16.49 -21.53 10.20
N ASN A 139 16.59 -21.25 11.50
CA ASN A 139 15.48 -21.16 12.45
C ASN A 139 14.56 -19.96 12.20
N ILE A 140 14.97 -18.98 11.38
CA ILE A 140 14.10 -17.92 10.86
C ILE A 140 13.85 -18.13 9.37
N ALA A 141 14.89 -18.46 8.59
CA ALA A 141 14.83 -18.58 7.14
C ALA A 141 13.86 -19.65 6.65
N ARG A 142 13.87 -20.85 7.25
CA ARG A 142 12.95 -21.93 6.85
C ARG A 142 11.50 -21.59 7.20
N PRO A 143 11.15 -21.20 8.45
CA PRO A 143 9.78 -20.84 8.79
C PRO A 143 9.21 -19.68 7.96
N ILE A 144 9.95 -18.56 7.79
CA ILE A 144 9.44 -17.41 7.03
C ILE A 144 9.18 -17.78 5.57
N ALA A 145 10.06 -18.57 4.96
CA ALA A 145 9.88 -19.07 3.60
C ALA A 145 8.64 -19.96 3.50
N ARG A 146 8.42 -20.84 4.49
CA ARG A 146 7.29 -21.76 4.49
C ARG A 146 5.95 -21.04 4.62
N CYS A 147 5.79 -20.14 5.59
CA CYS A 147 4.54 -19.40 5.74
C CYS A 147 4.31 -18.41 4.59
N ALA A 148 5.37 -17.80 4.03
CA ALA A 148 5.25 -16.91 2.87
C ALA A 148 4.82 -17.66 1.61
N GLU A 149 5.35 -18.86 1.37
CA GLU A 149 4.92 -19.74 0.27
C GLU A 149 3.42 -20.04 0.37
N ILE A 150 2.95 -20.46 1.54
CA ILE A 150 1.54 -20.84 1.76
C ILE A 150 0.61 -19.61 1.69
N ALA A 151 1.00 -18.49 2.31
CA ALA A 151 0.20 -17.27 2.35
C ALA A 151 0.26 -16.45 1.04
N GLY A 152 1.18 -16.76 0.12
CA GLY A 152 1.32 -16.09 -1.17
C GLY A 152 2.09 -14.76 -1.12
N PHE A 153 3.06 -14.64 -0.21
CA PHE A 153 3.92 -13.47 -0.05
C PHE A 153 5.39 -13.79 -0.36
N MET A 154 6.21 -12.74 -0.46
CA MET A 154 7.67 -12.88 -0.48
C MET A 154 8.18 -13.05 0.96
N PRO A 155 9.24 -13.85 1.21
CA PRO A 155 9.68 -14.20 2.56
C PRO A 155 10.50 -13.09 3.24
N PHE A 156 9.92 -11.89 3.31
CA PHE A 156 10.45 -10.73 4.00
C PHE A 156 9.32 -9.76 4.35
N MET A 157 9.56 -8.84 5.29
CA MET A 157 8.57 -7.83 5.71
C MET A 157 8.10 -6.93 4.56
N GLU A 158 6.78 -6.84 4.40
CA GLU A 158 6.08 -5.96 3.47
C GLU A 158 4.86 -5.29 4.15
N TYR A 159 3.98 -4.68 3.35
CA TYR A 159 2.92 -3.81 3.85
C TYR A 159 1.67 -4.54 4.34
N ALA A 160 1.04 -5.38 3.50
CA ALA A 160 -0.30 -5.89 3.74
C ALA A 160 -0.31 -7.08 4.70
N GLY A 161 0.39 -8.16 4.35
CA GLY A 161 0.44 -9.41 5.10
C GLY A 161 1.26 -9.35 6.39
N SER A 162 2.11 -8.35 6.55
CA SER A 162 2.97 -8.22 7.73
C SER A 162 2.85 -6.85 8.41
N TYR A 163 3.62 -5.82 8.03
CA TYR A 163 3.86 -4.64 8.87
C TYR A 163 2.61 -3.81 9.17
N ALA A 164 1.70 -3.65 8.20
CA ALA A 164 0.54 -2.77 8.33
C ALA A 164 -0.79 -3.54 8.44
N LEU A 165 -1.34 -4.05 7.34
CA LEU A 165 -2.77 -4.41 7.30
C LEU A 165 -3.14 -5.69 8.06
N TYR A 166 -2.18 -6.55 8.38
CA TYR A 166 -2.39 -7.73 9.24
C TYR A 166 -1.81 -7.58 10.65
N ASN A 167 -1.33 -6.38 11.00
CA ASN A 167 -0.71 -6.07 12.29
C ASN A 167 -1.60 -5.18 13.16
N TYR A 168 -2.86 -5.58 13.33
CA TYR A 168 -3.75 -4.92 14.27
C TYR A 168 -4.67 -5.91 14.97
N ARG A 169 -5.10 -5.55 16.16
CA ARG A 169 -6.21 -6.17 16.89
C ARG A 169 -7.15 -5.09 17.39
N LEU A 170 -8.37 -5.49 17.73
CA LEU A 170 -9.32 -4.65 18.43
C LEU A 170 -9.07 -4.76 19.93
N GLU A 171 -9.16 -3.64 20.65
CA GLU A 171 -9.14 -3.65 22.12
C GLU A 171 -10.49 -4.14 22.66
N ASP A 172 -11.59 -3.59 22.14
CA ASP A 172 -12.96 -4.02 22.38
C ASP A 172 -13.64 -4.40 21.04
N PRO A 173 -13.94 -5.68 20.80
CA PRO A 173 -14.60 -6.11 19.56
C PRO A 173 -15.92 -5.39 19.25
N ASN A 174 -16.64 -4.90 20.26
CA ASN A 174 -17.92 -4.21 20.06
C ASN A 174 -17.77 -2.80 19.47
N GLN A 175 -16.59 -2.19 19.58
CA GLN A 175 -16.30 -0.86 19.04
C GLN A 175 -15.83 -0.91 17.57
N GLY A 176 -15.57 -2.09 17.02
CA GLY A 176 -15.17 -2.27 15.62
C GLY A 176 -13.88 -1.53 15.27
N LEU A 177 -13.73 -1.15 14.00
CA LEU A 177 -12.51 -0.57 13.42
C LEU A 177 -12.36 0.95 13.70
N GLU A 178 -12.82 1.44 14.84
CA GLU A 178 -12.57 2.83 15.24
C GLU A 178 -11.10 3.03 15.63
N TYR A 179 -10.49 4.14 15.19
CA TYR A 179 -9.05 4.39 15.38
C TYR A 179 -8.62 4.21 16.85
N SER A 180 -9.40 4.77 17.78
CA SER A 180 -9.13 4.68 19.23
C SER A 180 -9.16 3.26 19.78
N ASN A 181 -9.80 2.34 19.06
CA ASN A 181 -9.96 0.94 19.43
C ASN A 181 -8.88 0.03 18.83
N LEU A 182 -8.10 0.51 17.86
CA LEU A 182 -7.05 -0.29 17.21
C LEU A 182 -5.81 -0.39 18.10
N ARG A 183 -5.18 -1.57 18.11
CA ARG A 183 -3.89 -1.84 18.77
C ARG A 183 -2.98 -2.62 17.84
N LEU A 184 -1.68 -2.38 17.90
CA LEU A 184 -0.72 -3.25 17.21
C LEU A 184 -0.67 -4.63 17.84
N ILE A 185 -0.26 -5.62 17.04
CA ILE A 185 0.07 -6.96 17.54
C ILE A 185 1.59 -7.06 17.76
N ARG A 186 2.38 -6.47 16.85
CA ARG A 186 3.84 -6.37 16.90
C ARG A 186 4.28 -4.93 16.64
N ALA A 187 5.39 -4.53 17.25
CA ALA A 187 6.07 -3.28 16.99
C ALA A 187 7.58 -3.44 17.25
N PHE A 188 8.39 -2.48 16.80
CA PHE A 188 9.83 -2.48 17.04
C PHE A 188 10.25 -1.60 18.20
N GLU A 189 9.60 -0.45 18.40
CA GLU A 189 10.14 0.56 19.30
C GLU A 189 9.46 0.64 20.65
N HIS A 190 8.29 1.25 20.71
CA HIS A 190 7.61 1.51 21.98
C HIS A 190 6.65 0.37 22.35
N GLY A 191 7.09 -0.87 22.11
CA GLY A 191 6.46 -2.10 22.57
C GLY A 191 5.14 -2.35 21.87
N LEU A 192 4.05 -1.89 22.49
CA LEU A 192 2.70 -1.86 21.90
C LEU A 192 1.92 -0.63 22.42
N ASP A 193 2.62 0.45 22.80
CA ASP A 193 1.99 1.70 23.22
C ASP A 193 1.14 2.26 22.07
N PRO A 194 -0.19 2.33 22.21
CA PRO A 194 -1.09 2.78 21.14
C PRO A 194 -0.95 4.27 20.81
N THR A 195 -0.22 5.03 21.63
CA THR A 195 0.05 6.46 21.41
C THR A 195 1.42 6.73 20.79
N SER A 196 2.22 5.69 20.56
CA SER A 196 3.54 5.81 19.92
C SER A 196 3.43 6.18 18.44
N SER A 197 4.48 6.81 17.90
CA SER A 197 4.52 7.18 16.48
C SER A 197 4.49 5.96 15.55
N GLU A 198 5.11 4.83 15.92
CA GLU A 198 5.02 3.59 15.14
C GLU A 198 3.57 3.07 15.09
N ALA A 199 2.87 3.05 16.23
CA ALA A 199 1.45 2.71 16.27
C ALA A 199 0.62 3.67 15.41
N GLY A 200 0.83 4.97 15.53
CA GLY A 200 0.15 5.94 14.67
C GLY A 200 0.43 5.74 13.19
N PHE A 201 1.68 5.47 12.82
CA PHE A 201 2.10 5.24 11.44
C PHE A 201 1.36 4.03 10.86
N VAL A 202 1.31 2.92 11.56
CA VAL A 202 0.62 1.70 11.09
C VAL A 202 -0.90 1.87 11.15
N LEU A 203 -1.47 2.29 12.29
CA LEU A 203 -2.91 2.30 12.52
C LEU A 203 -3.66 3.30 11.63
N VAL A 204 -3.04 4.41 11.22
CA VAL A 204 -3.65 5.32 10.22
C VAL A 204 -3.84 4.61 8.88
N HIS A 205 -2.94 3.70 8.46
CA HIS A 205 -3.15 2.93 7.23
C HIS A 205 -4.37 2.01 7.34
N ILE A 206 -4.57 1.32 8.47
CA ILE A 206 -5.77 0.52 8.70
C ILE A 206 -7.03 1.40 8.70
N ASP A 207 -6.98 2.56 9.36
CA ASP A 207 -8.09 3.51 9.41
C ASP A 207 -8.41 4.12 8.04
N MET A 208 -7.41 4.29 7.16
CA MET A 208 -7.62 4.67 5.77
C MET A 208 -8.29 3.53 5.00
N VAL A 209 -7.68 2.34 5.00
CA VAL A 209 -8.10 1.19 4.17
C VAL A 209 -9.46 0.64 4.59
N LYS A 210 -9.93 0.85 5.83
CA LYS A 210 -11.31 0.48 6.23
C LYS A 210 -12.39 1.16 5.38
N ASN A 211 -12.07 2.30 4.76
CA ASN A 211 -13.00 3.05 3.90
C ASN A 211 -12.95 2.60 2.42
N SER A 212 -12.21 1.53 2.09
CA SER A 212 -12.04 1.07 0.71
C SER A 212 -13.16 0.16 0.18
N GLY A 213 -14.10 -0.28 1.01
CA GLY A 213 -15.28 -1.05 0.58
C GLY A 213 -16.12 -0.31 -0.48
N PRO A 214 -16.59 0.92 -0.20
CA PRO A 214 -17.29 1.75 -1.19
C PRO A 214 -16.45 2.09 -2.43
N LEU A 215 -15.11 2.21 -2.28
CA LEU A 215 -14.21 2.41 -3.41
C LEU A 215 -14.25 1.21 -4.39
N VAL A 216 -14.25 -0.01 -3.85
CA VAL A 216 -14.39 -1.25 -4.63
C VAL A 216 -15.78 -1.34 -5.25
N ALA A 217 -16.83 -1.09 -4.48
CA ALA A 217 -18.23 -1.18 -4.95
C ALA A 217 -18.49 -0.22 -6.13
N GLY A 218 -18.13 1.05 -6.00
CA GLY A 218 -18.28 2.03 -7.07
C GLY A 218 -17.45 1.68 -8.31
N THR A 219 -16.26 1.09 -8.12
CA THR A 219 -15.45 0.60 -9.25
C THR A 219 -16.15 -0.54 -9.99
N VAL A 220 -16.62 -1.56 -9.28
CA VAL A 220 -17.35 -2.70 -9.89
C VAL A 220 -18.59 -2.19 -10.64
N LYS A 221 -19.36 -1.28 -10.06
CA LYS A 221 -20.51 -0.65 -10.72
C LYS A 221 -20.14 0.05 -12.04
N CYS A 222 -19.03 0.79 -12.06
CA CYS A 222 -18.51 1.39 -13.29
C CYS A 222 -18.09 0.35 -14.34
N LEU A 223 -17.44 -0.75 -13.91
CA LEU A 223 -17.06 -1.85 -14.80
C LEU A 223 -18.30 -2.53 -15.40
N ASP A 224 -19.28 -2.88 -14.57
CA ASP A 224 -20.52 -3.55 -14.98
C ASP A 224 -21.28 -2.73 -16.03
N VAL A 225 -21.46 -1.43 -15.77
CA VAL A 225 -22.05 -0.51 -16.75
C VAL A 225 -21.19 -0.48 -18.03
N GLY A 226 -19.87 -0.33 -17.87
CA GLY A 226 -18.85 -0.43 -18.92
C GLY A 226 -19.07 -1.54 -19.93
N THR A 227 -19.20 -2.76 -19.40
CA THR A 227 -19.35 -3.99 -20.19
C THR A 227 -20.70 -4.10 -20.90
N SER A 228 -21.71 -3.33 -20.47
CA SER A 228 -23.07 -3.36 -21.05
C SER A 228 -23.30 -2.30 -22.15
N ILE A 229 -22.35 -1.39 -22.36
CA ILE A 229 -22.52 -0.28 -23.30
C ILE A 229 -22.36 -0.74 -24.74
N THR A 230 -23.35 -0.42 -25.57
CA THR A 230 -23.38 -0.76 -27.01
C THR A 230 -23.27 0.45 -27.93
N THR A 231 -23.39 1.67 -27.39
CA THR A 231 -23.27 2.93 -28.14
C THR A 231 -22.19 3.82 -27.54
N PRO A 232 -21.55 4.73 -28.31
CA PRO A 232 -20.46 5.56 -27.79
C PRO A 232 -20.78 6.40 -26.54
N LEU A 233 -22.03 6.85 -26.38
CA LEU A 233 -22.51 7.62 -25.22
C LEU A 233 -23.24 6.78 -24.17
N GLY A 234 -23.64 5.55 -24.52
CA GLY A 234 -24.58 4.75 -23.73
C GLY A 234 -25.99 5.31 -23.79
N THR A 235 -26.92 4.67 -23.09
CA THR A 235 -28.25 5.24 -22.80
C THR A 235 -28.19 6.17 -21.59
N ALA A 236 -29.15 7.08 -21.45
CA ALA A 236 -29.23 7.97 -20.28
C ALA A 236 -29.23 7.20 -18.94
N PRO A 237 -30.01 6.11 -18.75
CA PRO A 237 -29.94 5.29 -17.53
C PRO A 237 -28.57 4.65 -17.28
N GLN A 238 -27.89 4.15 -18.32
CA GLN A 238 -26.54 3.59 -18.17
C GLN A 238 -25.55 4.66 -17.72
N ARG A 239 -25.59 5.85 -18.32
CA ARG A 239 -24.69 6.93 -17.92
C ARG A 239 -24.97 7.45 -16.51
N ALA A 240 -26.25 7.55 -16.12
CA ALA A 240 -26.62 7.87 -14.75
C ALA A 240 -26.05 6.83 -13.74
N ALA A 241 -26.21 5.54 -14.02
CA ALA A 241 -25.66 4.47 -13.18
C ALA A 241 -24.11 4.50 -13.12
N PHE A 242 -23.45 4.85 -14.22
CA PHE A 242 -21.99 5.09 -14.23
C PHE A 242 -21.60 6.27 -13.34
N ASN A 243 -22.33 7.40 -13.43
CA ASN A 243 -22.10 8.58 -12.60
C ASN A 243 -22.30 8.28 -11.11
N GLU A 244 -23.29 7.46 -10.76
CA GLU A 244 -23.46 7.00 -9.38
C GLU A 244 -22.23 6.21 -8.88
N GLY A 245 -21.68 5.29 -9.70
CA GLY A 245 -20.45 4.57 -9.36
C GLY A 245 -19.24 5.49 -9.17
N LEU A 246 -19.08 6.49 -10.05
CA LEU A 246 -18.06 7.54 -9.90
C LEU A 246 -18.27 8.38 -8.63
N ALA A 247 -19.51 8.72 -8.28
CA ALA A 247 -19.82 9.47 -7.08
C ALA A 247 -19.49 8.67 -5.79
N GLU A 248 -19.78 7.36 -5.78
CA GLU A 248 -19.38 6.46 -4.70
C GLU A 248 -17.86 6.41 -4.52
N ILE A 249 -17.11 6.27 -5.63
CA ILE A 249 -15.64 6.33 -5.64
C ILE A 249 -15.14 7.66 -5.07
N LEU A 250 -15.70 8.78 -5.54
CA LEU A 250 -15.29 10.11 -5.09
C LEU A 250 -15.54 10.30 -3.59
N GLY A 251 -16.69 9.85 -3.08
CA GLY A 251 -17.01 9.88 -1.66
C GLY A 251 -16.02 9.07 -0.82
N ALA A 252 -15.68 7.86 -1.26
CA ALA A 252 -14.71 7.00 -0.59
C ALA A 252 -13.31 7.65 -0.53
N LEU A 253 -12.83 8.19 -1.66
CA LEU A 253 -11.51 8.82 -1.72
C LEU A 253 -11.41 10.09 -0.87
N LYS A 254 -12.47 10.91 -0.82
CA LYS A 254 -12.53 12.07 0.08
C LYS A 254 -12.38 11.65 1.54
N LYS A 255 -13.05 10.56 1.94
CA LYS A 255 -12.92 10.01 3.29
C LYS A 255 -11.51 9.48 3.54
N ILE A 256 -10.94 8.71 2.62
CA ILE A 256 -9.56 8.18 2.72
C ILE A 256 -8.55 9.32 2.88
N ASN A 257 -8.62 10.36 2.04
CA ASN A 257 -7.72 11.52 2.14
C ASN A 257 -7.88 12.27 3.47
N SER A 258 -9.11 12.40 3.99
CA SER A 258 -9.34 13.03 5.30
C SER A 258 -8.70 12.24 6.45
N VAL A 259 -8.70 10.90 6.38
CA VAL A 259 -8.03 10.05 7.37
C VAL A 259 -6.52 10.13 7.22
N MET A 260 -6.01 10.13 5.98
CA MET A 260 -4.58 10.27 5.70
C MET A 260 -4.00 11.55 6.34
N GLU A 261 -4.74 12.66 6.35
CA GLU A 261 -4.33 13.91 6.99
C GLU A 261 -4.10 13.77 8.51
N THR A 262 -4.79 12.82 9.16
CA THR A 262 -4.62 12.60 10.61
C THR A 262 -3.25 12.06 10.99
N MET A 263 -2.47 11.53 10.02
CA MET A 263 -1.11 11.04 10.21
C MET A 263 -0.24 12.03 10.99
N TRP A 264 -0.33 13.33 10.71
CA TRP A 264 0.45 14.36 11.41
C TRP A 264 0.23 14.41 12.93
N GLY A 265 -0.99 14.09 13.37
CA GLY A 265 -1.36 14.07 14.78
C GLY A 265 -1.18 12.72 15.46
N LYS A 266 -0.96 11.65 14.68
CA LYS A 266 -0.86 10.26 15.16
C LYS A 266 0.56 9.71 15.14
N SER A 267 1.36 10.12 14.15
CA SER A 267 2.77 9.80 14.05
C SER A 267 3.56 11.10 13.93
N ARG A 268 4.64 11.23 14.70
CA ARG A 268 5.47 12.43 14.65
C ARG A 268 6.59 12.27 13.64
N PRO A 269 6.81 13.22 12.71
CA PRO A 269 7.89 13.13 11.73
C PRO A 269 9.29 12.98 12.36
N THR A 270 9.49 13.52 13.56
CA THR A 270 10.76 13.44 14.32
C THR A 270 11.05 12.04 14.87
N GLU A 271 10.02 11.23 15.05
CA GLU A 271 10.10 9.89 15.64
C GLU A 271 10.00 8.81 14.54
N TYR A 272 10.03 9.17 13.25
CA TYR A 272 9.97 8.18 12.19
C TYR A 272 11.26 7.36 12.07
N THR A 273 12.41 8.03 12.21
CA THR A 273 13.72 7.42 11.98
C THR A 273 14.05 6.32 12.99
N SER A 274 13.36 6.31 14.12
CA SER A 274 13.64 5.42 15.23
C SER A 274 13.14 3.99 14.89
N PHE A 275 11.94 3.82 14.32
CA PHE A 275 11.49 2.53 13.78
C PHE A 275 11.85 2.27 12.30
N ARG A 276 12.13 3.33 11.51
CA ARG A 276 12.43 3.23 10.07
C ARG A 276 13.50 2.19 9.74
N THR A 277 14.50 2.03 10.61
CA THR A 277 15.61 1.10 10.38
C THR A 277 15.13 -0.33 10.15
N PHE A 278 14.08 -0.75 10.85
CA PHE A 278 13.56 -2.12 10.81
C PHE A 278 12.57 -2.40 9.70
N ILE A 279 12.27 -1.42 8.84
CA ILE A 279 11.36 -1.59 7.71
C ILE A 279 12.09 -1.46 6.36
N PHE A 280 13.42 -1.31 6.37
CA PHE A 280 14.23 -1.39 5.17
C PHE A 280 14.21 -2.79 4.55
N GLY A 281 14.22 -2.83 3.21
CA GLY A 281 14.40 -4.05 2.46
C GLY A 281 15.84 -4.58 2.49
N ILE A 282 16.01 -5.72 1.84
CA ILE A 282 17.31 -6.33 1.54
C ILE A 282 17.66 -6.23 0.04
N THR A 283 16.96 -5.36 -0.69
CA THR A 283 17.18 -5.02 -2.12
C THR A 283 17.46 -3.55 -2.26
N SER A 284 18.46 -3.19 -3.08
CA SER A 284 18.80 -1.79 -3.36
C SER A 284 19.06 -0.98 -2.07
N GLN A 285 19.67 -1.63 -1.07
CA GLN A 285 20.10 -1.01 0.18
C GLN A 285 21.60 -1.23 0.39
N SER A 286 22.29 -0.20 0.85
CA SER A 286 23.73 -0.27 1.18
C SER A 286 24.04 -1.28 2.30
N MET A 287 23.06 -1.57 3.15
CA MET A 287 23.17 -2.54 4.25
C MET A 287 23.31 -3.99 3.76
N PHE A 288 22.87 -4.28 2.53
CA PHE A 288 22.83 -5.62 1.94
C PHE A 288 23.27 -5.56 0.46
N PRO A 289 24.55 -5.23 0.18
CA PRO A 289 25.02 -4.98 -1.20
C PRO A 289 24.86 -6.19 -2.12
N ASN A 290 24.83 -7.40 -1.55
CA ASN A 290 24.70 -8.65 -2.30
C ASN A 290 23.38 -9.39 -2.00
N GLY A 291 22.42 -8.76 -1.31
CA GLY A 291 21.28 -9.46 -0.71
C GLY A 291 21.65 -10.23 0.56
N VAL A 292 20.81 -11.17 0.96
CA VAL A 292 20.97 -11.98 2.19
C VAL A 292 20.91 -13.46 1.87
N VAL A 293 21.82 -14.25 2.43
CA VAL A 293 21.76 -15.71 2.34
C VAL A 293 20.72 -16.23 3.33
N TYR A 294 19.68 -16.89 2.83
CA TYR A 294 18.70 -17.59 3.65
C TYR A 294 19.21 -19.02 3.87
N GLU A 295 19.67 -19.32 5.09
CA GLU A 295 20.34 -20.59 5.36
C GLU A 295 19.45 -21.80 5.00
N GLY A 296 19.97 -22.70 4.16
CA GLY A 296 19.26 -23.89 3.70
C GLY A 296 18.32 -23.67 2.51
N LEU A 297 18.25 -22.46 1.95
CA LEU A 297 17.39 -22.13 0.82
C LEU A 297 18.18 -21.61 -0.39
N ASN A 298 17.54 -21.58 -1.56
CA ASN A 298 18.06 -20.96 -2.80
C ASN A 298 19.48 -21.41 -3.18
N ASP A 299 19.82 -22.69 -2.94
CA ASP A 299 21.16 -23.26 -3.16
C ASP A 299 22.31 -22.46 -2.50
N GLY A 300 22.03 -21.81 -1.37
CA GLY A 300 22.98 -20.94 -0.66
C GLY A 300 23.26 -19.60 -1.34
N LYS A 301 22.57 -19.28 -2.44
CA LYS A 301 22.70 -17.98 -3.12
C LYS A 301 21.90 -16.90 -2.38
N PRO A 302 22.42 -15.67 -2.27
CA PRO A 302 21.68 -14.56 -1.69
C PRO A 302 20.34 -14.29 -2.38
N MET A 303 19.36 -13.87 -1.59
CA MET A 303 18.05 -13.45 -2.02
C MET A 303 17.87 -11.95 -1.75
N SER A 304 17.01 -11.30 -2.53
CA SER A 304 16.76 -9.87 -2.45
C SER A 304 15.26 -9.58 -2.49
N PHE A 305 14.75 -8.98 -1.41
CA PHE A 305 13.38 -8.51 -1.27
C PHE A 305 13.32 -7.03 -0.92
N ARG A 306 12.30 -6.31 -1.40
CA ARG A 306 12.01 -4.94 -1.01
C ARG A 306 11.44 -4.92 0.40
N GLY A 307 11.66 -3.81 1.09
CA GLY A 307 11.09 -3.58 2.41
C GLY A 307 9.67 -3.08 2.32
N GLU A 308 9.15 -2.70 3.49
CA GLU A 308 7.84 -2.09 3.60
C GLU A 308 7.76 -0.81 2.79
N SER A 309 6.62 -0.63 2.12
CA SER A 309 6.30 0.61 1.43
C SER A 309 4.79 0.72 1.25
N GLY A 310 4.24 1.91 1.52
CA GLY A 310 2.87 2.26 1.13
C GLY A 310 2.59 2.14 -0.38
N ALA A 311 3.62 2.02 -1.23
CA ALA A 311 3.44 1.68 -2.65
C ALA A 311 2.81 0.29 -2.86
N ASN A 312 2.87 -0.59 -1.86
CA ASN A 312 2.24 -1.92 -1.85
C ASN A 312 0.73 -1.87 -1.54
N ASP A 313 0.18 -0.70 -1.19
CA ASP A 313 -1.27 -0.50 -1.09
C ASP A 313 -1.97 -0.74 -2.45
N SER A 314 -3.27 -0.99 -2.44
CA SER A 314 -4.08 -1.31 -3.62
C SER A 314 -5.07 -0.20 -4.04
N MET A 315 -5.33 0.81 -3.21
CA MET A 315 -6.29 1.89 -3.46
C MET A 315 -5.87 2.82 -4.61
N VAL A 316 -4.64 3.35 -4.57
CA VAL A 316 -4.14 4.22 -5.65
C VAL A 316 -3.97 3.45 -6.96
N PRO A 317 -3.37 2.24 -6.99
CA PRO A 317 -3.33 1.42 -8.20
C PRO A 317 -4.69 1.08 -8.79
N LEU A 318 -5.74 0.89 -7.96
CA LEU A 318 -7.10 0.67 -8.45
C LEU A 318 -7.57 1.87 -9.26
N MET A 319 -7.35 3.08 -8.75
CA MET A 319 -7.71 4.32 -9.44
C MET A 319 -6.84 4.56 -10.67
N ASP A 320 -5.54 4.28 -10.62
CA ASP A 320 -4.67 4.39 -11.80
C ASP A 320 -5.17 3.52 -12.95
N ASN A 321 -5.59 2.28 -12.65
CA ASN A 321 -6.11 1.33 -13.63
C ASN A 321 -7.51 1.74 -14.15
N LEU A 322 -8.42 2.14 -13.27
CA LEU A 322 -9.78 2.57 -13.67
C LEU A 322 -9.75 3.85 -14.50
N LEU A 323 -8.99 4.85 -14.03
CA LEU A 323 -8.87 6.16 -14.68
C LEU A 323 -7.93 6.14 -15.89
N GLN A 324 -7.23 5.02 -16.11
CA GLN A 324 -6.28 4.82 -17.20
C GLN A 324 -5.25 5.96 -17.27
N VAL A 325 -4.69 6.31 -16.10
CA VAL A 325 -3.72 7.41 -15.99
C VAL A 325 -2.50 7.10 -16.85
N PRO A 326 -2.10 7.97 -17.79
CA PRO A 326 -0.97 7.72 -18.68
C PRO A 326 0.36 7.89 -17.94
N MET A 327 0.77 6.86 -17.21
CA MET A 327 2.06 6.84 -16.51
C MET A 327 3.21 6.84 -17.52
N PRO A 328 4.27 7.64 -17.31
CA PRO A 328 5.39 7.72 -18.23
C PRO A 328 6.20 6.42 -18.19
N ASN A 329 6.63 5.91 -19.35
CA ASN A 329 7.45 4.69 -19.40
C ASN A 329 8.91 5.02 -19.05
N THR A 330 9.30 4.80 -17.80
CA THR A 330 10.65 5.10 -17.27
C THR A 330 11.15 3.95 -16.38
N PRO A 331 12.45 3.89 -16.04
CA PRO A 331 12.95 2.95 -15.03
C PRO A 331 12.24 3.09 -13.68
N LEU A 332 11.62 4.24 -13.43
CA LEU A 332 10.76 4.39 -12.27
C LEU A 332 9.51 3.51 -12.44
N THR A 333 8.79 3.53 -13.55
CA THR A 333 7.63 2.63 -13.70
C THR A 333 7.95 1.12 -13.58
N ASP A 334 9.19 0.69 -13.82
CA ASP A 334 9.60 -0.70 -13.57
C ASP A 334 9.61 -1.07 -12.08
N ILE A 335 10.00 -0.15 -11.20
CA ILE A 335 9.91 -0.35 -9.74
C ILE A 335 8.43 -0.47 -9.31
N LEU A 336 7.49 0.22 -9.98
CA LEU A 336 6.05 0.12 -9.68
C LEU A 336 5.55 -1.27 -10.03
N GLN A 337 6.03 -1.83 -11.14
CA GLN A 337 5.73 -3.18 -11.55
C GLN A 337 6.32 -4.20 -10.57
N ASP A 338 7.53 -3.97 -10.08
CA ASP A 338 8.15 -4.85 -9.10
C ASP A 338 7.43 -4.84 -7.74
N PHE A 339 6.98 -3.67 -7.27
CA PHE A 339 6.12 -3.56 -6.08
C PHE A 339 4.81 -4.35 -6.21
N ARG A 340 4.33 -4.62 -7.43
CA ARG A 340 3.13 -5.46 -7.62
C ARG A 340 3.31 -6.84 -7.02
N LYS A 341 4.53 -7.40 -7.00
CA LYS A 341 4.78 -8.76 -6.48
C LYS A 341 4.46 -8.92 -5.00
N TYR A 342 4.55 -7.83 -4.23
CA TYR A 342 4.38 -7.80 -2.78
C TYR A 342 2.93 -7.63 -2.33
N ARG A 343 1.99 -7.36 -3.25
CA ARG A 343 0.57 -7.31 -2.91
C ARG A 343 -0.01 -8.73 -2.72
N PRO A 344 -1.05 -8.89 -1.89
CA PRO A 344 -1.80 -10.14 -1.82
C PRO A 344 -2.26 -10.61 -3.21
N SER A 345 -2.16 -11.92 -3.49
CA SER A 345 -2.51 -12.54 -4.78
C SER A 345 -3.87 -12.07 -5.30
N ASN A 346 -4.90 -12.16 -4.47
CA ASN A 346 -6.24 -11.74 -4.83
C ASN A 346 -6.35 -10.24 -5.20
N HIS A 347 -5.62 -9.36 -4.52
CA HIS A 347 -5.63 -7.93 -4.87
C HIS A 347 -4.95 -7.68 -6.21
N LYS A 348 -3.86 -8.39 -6.51
CA LYS A 348 -3.17 -8.31 -7.82
C LYS A 348 -4.12 -8.69 -8.95
N ASP A 349 -4.83 -9.80 -8.78
CA ASP A 349 -5.78 -10.31 -9.77
C ASP A 349 -6.95 -9.33 -9.97
N PHE A 350 -7.49 -8.73 -8.91
CA PHE A 350 -8.53 -7.70 -9.02
C PHE A 350 -8.04 -6.46 -9.77
N LEU A 351 -6.85 -5.96 -9.44
CA LEU A 351 -6.27 -4.79 -10.09
C LEU A 351 -6.02 -5.05 -11.57
N LEU A 352 -5.54 -6.26 -11.92
CA LEU A 352 -5.37 -6.68 -13.31
C LEU A 352 -6.71 -6.74 -14.04
N HIS A 353 -7.73 -7.35 -13.42
CA HIS A 353 -9.09 -7.40 -13.97
C HIS A 353 -9.64 -5.98 -14.24
N VAL A 354 -9.52 -5.06 -13.29
CA VAL A 354 -9.97 -3.66 -13.49
C VAL A 354 -9.25 -3.02 -14.66
N LYS A 355 -7.93 -3.20 -14.77
CA LYS A 355 -7.13 -2.69 -15.90
C LYS A 355 -7.65 -3.24 -17.23
N GLU A 356 -7.76 -4.56 -17.33
CA GLU A 356 -8.17 -5.24 -18.57
C GLU A 356 -9.58 -4.84 -19.00
N VAL A 357 -10.54 -4.78 -18.08
CA VAL A 357 -11.92 -4.36 -18.39
C VAL A 357 -11.97 -2.89 -18.78
N SER A 358 -11.25 -2.02 -18.05
CA SER A 358 -11.23 -0.58 -18.32
C SER A 358 -10.66 -0.25 -19.70
N GLU A 359 -9.58 -0.93 -20.09
CA GLU A 359 -8.93 -0.77 -21.39
C GLU A 359 -9.77 -1.40 -22.52
N SER A 360 -10.27 -2.63 -22.35
CA SER A 360 -11.02 -3.33 -23.40
C SER A 360 -12.36 -2.69 -23.74
N HIS A 361 -12.99 -2.01 -22.79
CA HIS A 361 -14.27 -1.32 -22.98
C HIS A 361 -14.13 0.20 -23.12
N ASP A 362 -12.91 0.73 -23.17
CA ASP A 362 -12.60 2.15 -23.29
C ASP A 362 -13.41 3.00 -22.28
N LEU A 363 -13.35 2.64 -21.00
CA LEU A 363 -14.10 3.31 -19.95
C LEU A 363 -13.76 4.81 -19.86
N ARG A 364 -12.50 5.16 -20.08
CA ARG A 364 -12.06 6.56 -20.16
C ARG A 364 -12.72 7.28 -21.33
N GLY A 365 -12.73 6.69 -22.53
CA GLY A 365 -13.39 7.27 -23.68
C GLY A 365 -14.91 7.39 -23.50
N PHE A 366 -15.54 6.45 -22.79
CA PHE A 366 -16.94 6.57 -22.38
C PHE A 366 -17.13 7.71 -21.38
N ALA A 367 -16.43 7.72 -20.24
CA ALA A 367 -16.57 8.74 -19.20
C ALA A 367 -16.40 10.16 -19.75
N LEU A 368 -15.40 10.35 -20.61
CA LEU A 368 -15.06 11.64 -21.21
C LEU A 368 -15.79 11.94 -22.53
N ALA A 369 -16.62 11.01 -23.02
CA ALA A 369 -17.34 11.12 -24.30
C ALA A 369 -16.41 11.46 -25.49
N LEU A 370 -15.30 10.74 -25.63
CA LEU A 370 -14.28 11.03 -26.66
C LEU A 370 -14.66 10.54 -28.06
N ARG A 371 -15.64 9.64 -28.16
CA ARG A 371 -16.02 8.95 -29.41
C ARG A 371 -17.25 9.54 -30.09
N ALA A 372 -18.06 10.33 -29.38
CA ALA A 372 -19.27 10.96 -29.90
C ALA A 372 -19.63 12.20 -29.05
N LYS A 373 -20.33 13.16 -29.66
CA LYS A 373 -20.80 14.37 -28.97
C LYS A 373 -22.27 14.22 -28.53
N PRO A 374 -22.63 14.65 -27.31
CA PRO A 374 -24.02 14.67 -26.89
C PRO A 374 -24.84 15.66 -27.73
N THR A 375 -26.09 15.29 -28.04
CA THR A 375 -26.95 16.07 -28.94
C THR A 375 -28.14 16.70 -28.23
N THR A 376 -28.66 16.01 -27.21
CA THR A 376 -29.74 16.50 -26.34
C THR A 376 -29.18 17.19 -25.09
N ASP A 377 -29.99 18.03 -24.45
CA ASP A 377 -29.55 18.70 -23.21
C ASP A 377 -29.37 17.70 -22.05
N GLU A 378 -30.21 16.66 -21.98
CA GLU A 378 -30.05 15.56 -21.01
C GLU A 378 -28.72 14.83 -21.19
N GLU A 379 -28.35 14.46 -22.42
CA GLU A 379 -27.05 13.84 -22.70
C GLU A 379 -25.89 14.76 -22.35
N LYS A 380 -25.99 16.07 -22.66
CA LYS A 380 -24.96 17.06 -22.32
C LYS A 380 -24.76 17.14 -20.82
N ASP A 381 -25.85 17.16 -20.04
CA ASP A 381 -25.79 17.26 -18.59
C ASP A 381 -25.17 16.00 -17.97
N LEU A 382 -25.57 14.81 -18.42
CA LEU A 382 -25.02 13.54 -17.96
C LEU A 382 -23.53 13.39 -18.32
N VAL A 383 -23.12 13.77 -19.53
CA VAL A 383 -21.71 13.75 -19.96
C VAL A 383 -20.87 14.74 -19.16
N ARG A 384 -21.40 15.95 -18.93
CA ARG A 384 -20.73 16.98 -18.12
C ARG A 384 -20.54 16.50 -16.68
N GLU A 385 -21.54 15.83 -16.10
CA GLU A 385 -21.43 15.21 -14.78
C GLU A 385 -20.35 14.12 -14.77
N SER A 386 -20.34 13.19 -15.74
CA SER A 386 -19.30 12.14 -15.85
C SER A 386 -17.89 12.76 -15.87
N ARG A 387 -17.68 13.79 -16.69
CA ARG A 387 -16.39 14.49 -16.81
C ARG A 387 -16.01 15.21 -15.52
N SER A 388 -16.97 15.85 -14.86
CA SER A 388 -16.76 16.55 -13.59
C SER A 388 -16.35 15.58 -12.48
N LEU A 389 -17.07 14.47 -12.34
CA LEU A 389 -16.75 13.41 -11.37
C LEU A 389 -15.39 12.79 -11.67
N TRP A 390 -15.09 12.47 -12.92
CA TRP A 390 -13.80 11.91 -13.33
C TRP A 390 -12.63 12.84 -12.96
N LEU A 391 -12.75 14.15 -13.24
CA LEU A 391 -11.74 15.14 -12.86
C LEU A 391 -11.59 15.25 -11.33
N GLN A 392 -12.70 15.23 -10.59
CA GLN A 392 -12.67 15.26 -9.12
C GLN A 392 -12.04 13.99 -8.52
N ILE A 393 -12.22 12.82 -9.15
CA ILE A 393 -11.55 11.58 -8.71
C ILE A 393 -10.05 11.67 -9.00
N LEU A 394 -9.64 12.14 -10.18
CA LEU A 394 -8.23 12.42 -10.47
C LEU A 394 -7.62 13.41 -9.48
N ASP A 395 -8.37 14.43 -9.07
CA ASP A 395 -7.96 15.36 -8.02
C ASP A 395 -7.74 14.66 -6.67
N GLN A 396 -8.59 13.71 -6.29
CA GLN A 396 -8.36 12.94 -5.06
C GLN A 396 -7.11 12.05 -5.14
N VAL A 397 -6.77 11.50 -6.32
CA VAL A 397 -5.51 10.78 -6.55
C VAL A 397 -4.31 11.73 -6.48
N ARG A 398 -4.41 12.90 -7.11
CA ARG A 398 -3.42 13.99 -7.02
C ARG A 398 -3.19 14.38 -5.56
N ASP A 399 -4.26 14.61 -4.81
CA ASP A 399 -4.21 15.06 -3.42
C ASP A 399 -3.53 14.03 -2.51
N PHE A 400 -3.87 12.75 -2.68
CA PHE A 400 -3.23 11.65 -1.98
C PHE A 400 -1.72 11.64 -2.25
N ARG A 401 -1.32 11.69 -3.52
CA ARG A 401 0.10 11.67 -3.94
C ARG A 401 0.86 12.88 -3.46
N TRP A 402 0.24 14.06 -3.49
CA TRP A 402 0.83 15.27 -2.95
C TRP A 402 1.04 15.21 -1.43
N ARG A 403 0.04 14.71 -0.70
CA ARG A 403 0.16 14.50 0.75
C ARG A 403 1.26 13.49 1.07
N HIS A 404 1.35 12.41 0.31
CA HIS A 404 2.45 11.44 0.44
C HIS A 404 3.82 12.09 0.16
N TRP A 405 3.94 12.93 -0.86
CA TRP A 405 5.15 13.73 -1.09
C TRP A 405 5.49 14.63 0.11
N CYS A 406 4.50 15.30 0.69
CA CYS A 406 4.70 16.09 1.91
C CYS A 406 5.20 15.24 3.08
N PHE A 407 4.65 14.03 3.28
CA PHE A 407 5.15 13.09 4.28
C PHE A 407 6.60 12.70 4.00
N ALA A 408 6.92 12.26 2.78
CA ALA A 408 8.29 11.89 2.41
C ALA A 408 9.29 13.02 2.70
N ARG A 409 8.88 14.28 2.48
CA ARG A 409 9.69 15.45 2.81
C ARG A 409 9.94 15.61 4.31
N GLU A 410 8.88 15.61 5.13
CA GLU A 410 8.98 15.87 6.58
C GLU A 410 9.55 14.70 7.38
N TYR A 411 9.23 13.47 6.98
CA TYR A 411 9.62 12.23 7.66
C TYR A 411 10.99 11.72 7.20
N ILE A 412 11.39 12.00 5.96
CA ILE A 412 12.61 11.43 5.37
C ILE A 412 13.57 12.52 4.94
N LEU A 413 13.20 13.34 3.95
CA LEU A 413 14.17 14.25 3.31
C LEU A 413 14.80 15.26 4.27
N LYS A 414 14.03 15.76 5.24
CA LYS A 414 14.50 16.66 6.30
C LYS A 414 15.24 15.96 7.45
N ARG A 415 15.19 14.62 7.51
CA ARG A 415 15.71 13.83 8.65
C ARG A 415 16.98 13.05 8.31
N THR A 416 17.19 12.71 7.04
CA THR A 416 18.31 11.87 6.62
C THR A 416 18.75 12.17 5.18
N SER A 417 20.05 12.04 4.93
CA SER A 417 20.65 12.08 3.60
C SER A 417 20.64 10.72 2.89
N HIS A 418 20.22 9.63 3.56
CA HIS A 418 20.16 8.29 2.95
C HIS A 418 19.36 8.33 1.63
N PRO A 419 19.90 7.80 0.52
CA PRO A 419 19.38 8.09 -0.82
C PRO A 419 18.09 7.33 -1.17
N THR A 420 17.80 6.21 -0.50
CA THR A 420 16.70 5.31 -0.84
C THR A 420 15.61 5.28 0.23
N ALA A 421 14.38 5.04 -0.23
CA ALA A 421 13.26 4.70 0.64
C ALA A 421 13.41 3.27 1.19
N THR A 422 12.55 2.88 2.12
CA THR A 422 12.52 1.54 2.75
C THR A 422 12.34 0.43 1.72
N GLY A 423 11.45 0.61 0.75
CA GLY A 423 11.27 -0.26 -0.42
C GLY A 423 12.36 -0.18 -1.51
N GLY A 424 13.40 0.64 -1.32
CA GLY A 424 14.55 0.74 -2.24
C GLY A 424 14.36 1.67 -3.44
N SER A 425 13.28 2.47 -3.49
CA SER A 425 13.08 3.47 -4.53
C SER A 425 13.87 4.76 -4.27
N PRO A 426 14.29 5.50 -5.30
CA PRO A 426 14.87 6.85 -5.13
C PRO A 426 13.85 7.81 -4.53
N ILE A 427 14.16 8.45 -3.39
CA ILE A 427 13.15 9.23 -2.64
C ILE A 427 12.71 10.49 -3.40
N VAL A 428 13.64 11.17 -4.09
CA VAL A 428 13.40 12.50 -4.65
C VAL A 428 12.60 12.47 -5.95
N THR A 429 12.82 11.50 -6.82
CA THR A 429 12.27 11.51 -8.19
C THR A 429 11.05 10.61 -8.36
N TRP A 430 10.87 9.63 -7.47
CA TRP A 430 9.83 8.61 -7.58
C TRP A 430 8.39 9.13 -7.53
N LEU A 431 8.02 9.76 -6.41
CA LEU A 431 6.66 10.24 -6.16
C LEU A 431 6.30 11.42 -7.08
N PRO A 432 7.20 12.39 -7.32
CA PRO A 432 6.88 13.52 -8.20
C PRO A 432 6.57 13.11 -9.63
N ASN A 433 7.31 12.14 -10.20
CA ASN A 433 7.07 11.65 -11.55
C ASN A 433 5.62 11.14 -11.74
N GLN A 434 5.10 10.42 -10.75
CA GLN A 434 3.73 9.93 -10.75
C GLN A 434 2.70 11.06 -10.57
N LEU A 435 3.02 12.06 -9.77
CA LEU A 435 2.13 13.22 -9.55
C LEU A 435 2.05 14.11 -10.79
N GLU A 436 3.17 14.31 -11.50
CA GLU A 436 3.21 15.07 -12.75
C GLU A 436 2.30 14.48 -13.83
N ALA A 437 2.24 13.14 -13.94
CA ALA A 437 1.36 12.44 -14.88
C ALA A 437 -0.12 12.73 -14.60
N VAL A 438 -0.54 12.69 -13.33
CA VAL A 438 -1.93 12.99 -12.93
C VAL A 438 -2.27 14.46 -13.20
N LEU A 439 -1.37 15.38 -12.86
CA LEU A 439 -1.55 16.81 -13.11
C LEU A 439 -1.67 17.14 -14.61
N ALA A 440 -0.88 16.47 -15.45
CA ALA A 440 -0.96 16.63 -16.90
C ALA A 440 -2.31 16.13 -17.45
N GLU A 441 -2.78 14.98 -16.97
CA GLU A 441 -4.07 14.41 -17.40
C GLU A 441 -5.26 15.26 -16.94
N MET A 442 -5.22 15.82 -15.73
CA MET A 442 -6.23 16.78 -15.26
C MET A 442 -6.32 18.00 -16.18
N ALA A 443 -5.18 18.56 -16.59
CA ALA A 443 -5.13 19.71 -17.51
C ALA A 443 -5.73 19.37 -18.88
N ASN A 444 -5.40 18.18 -19.41
CA ASN A 444 -5.94 17.67 -20.67
C ASN A 444 -7.47 17.55 -20.63
N ILE A 445 -8.03 16.94 -19.57
CA ILE A 445 -9.48 16.78 -19.41
C ILE A 445 -10.19 18.13 -19.30
N ASN A 446 -9.62 19.07 -18.54
CA ASN A 446 -10.18 20.41 -18.40
C ASN A 446 -10.22 21.15 -19.74
N GLU A 447 -9.18 21.01 -20.57
CA GLU A 447 -9.14 21.60 -21.91
C GLU A 447 -10.19 20.97 -22.85
N ILE A 448 -10.32 19.64 -22.86
CA ILE A 448 -11.34 18.93 -23.64
C ILE A 448 -12.73 19.40 -23.25
N ALA A 449 -13.02 19.48 -21.95
CA ALA A 449 -14.32 19.88 -21.45
C ALA A 449 -14.68 21.33 -21.82
N GLY A 450 -13.74 22.26 -21.69
CA GLY A 450 -13.96 23.68 -22.03
C GLY A 450 -14.17 23.94 -23.52
N LYS A 451 -13.61 23.08 -24.40
CA LYS A 451 -13.84 23.15 -25.85
C LYS A 451 -15.22 22.61 -26.25
N ASP A 452 -15.73 21.62 -25.53
CA ASP A 452 -16.98 20.94 -25.87
C ASP A 452 -18.23 21.57 -25.24
N ASP A 453 -18.11 22.17 -24.06
CA ASP A 453 -19.22 22.80 -23.33
C ASP A 453 -18.78 24.13 -22.69
N ALA A 454 -19.39 25.23 -23.11
CA ALA A 454 -19.08 26.57 -22.61
C ALA A 454 -19.38 26.74 -21.10
N ARG A 455 -20.18 25.85 -20.50
CA ARG A 455 -20.44 25.80 -19.05
C ARG A 455 -19.28 25.18 -18.27
N GLY A 456 -18.28 24.62 -18.95
CA GLY A 456 -17.16 23.90 -18.35
C GLY A 456 -17.62 22.75 -17.45
N LEU A 457 -16.82 22.42 -16.44
CA LEU A 457 -17.08 21.32 -15.49
C LEU A 457 -17.72 21.77 -14.18
N GLY A 458 -18.05 23.07 -14.08
CA GLY A 458 -18.64 23.69 -12.89
C GLY A 458 -17.61 24.16 -11.87
N LYS A 459 -18.12 24.93 -10.90
CA LYS A 459 -17.29 25.70 -9.95
C LYS A 459 -16.31 24.84 -9.15
N THR A 460 -16.73 23.66 -8.70
CA THR A 460 -15.86 22.73 -7.97
C THR A 460 -14.63 22.33 -8.79
N CYS A 461 -14.80 22.04 -10.07
CA CYS A 461 -13.69 21.66 -10.95
C CYS A 461 -12.78 22.86 -11.27
N GLU A 462 -13.33 24.07 -11.40
CA GLU A 462 -12.53 25.29 -11.55
C GLU A 462 -11.60 25.49 -10.35
N ASP A 463 -12.14 25.41 -9.13
CA ASP A 463 -11.36 25.58 -7.90
C ASP A 463 -10.28 24.49 -7.75
N VAL A 464 -10.62 23.25 -8.13
CA VAL A 464 -9.69 22.11 -8.19
C VAL A 464 -8.55 22.37 -9.17
N MET A 465 -8.84 22.84 -10.39
CA MET A 465 -7.83 23.08 -11.40
C MET A 465 -6.91 24.24 -11.04
N ASP A 466 -7.45 25.30 -10.44
CA ASP A 466 -6.67 26.40 -9.89
C ASP A 466 -5.66 25.91 -8.84
N ALA A 467 -6.07 25.02 -7.94
CA ALA A 467 -5.18 24.41 -6.97
C ALA A 467 -4.13 23.48 -7.61
N ALA A 468 -4.55 22.63 -8.55
CA ALA A 468 -3.68 21.69 -9.25
C ALA A 468 -2.57 22.41 -10.06
N LEU A 469 -2.90 23.50 -10.76
CA LEU A 469 -1.93 24.27 -11.53
C LEU A 469 -0.90 24.97 -10.64
N ARG A 470 -1.33 25.55 -9.50
CA ARG A 470 -0.40 26.11 -8.51
C ARG A 470 0.53 25.04 -7.95
N GLN A 471 -0.04 23.87 -7.62
CA GLN A 471 0.72 22.76 -7.07
C GLN A 471 1.74 22.19 -8.06
N LYS A 472 1.41 22.12 -9.35
CA LYS A 472 2.36 21.71 -10.41
C LYS A 472 3.63 22.56 -10.39
N GLU A 473 3.47 23.87 -10.26
CA GLU A 473 4.60 24.79 -10.19
C GLU A 473 5.40 24.67 -8.89
N THR A 474 4.73 24.49 -7.76
CA THR A 474 5.40 24.25 -6.47
C THR A 474 6.18 22.93 -6.50
N LEU A 475 5.58 21.84 -6.99
CA LEU A 475 6.22 20.53 -7.11
C LEU A 475 7.51 20.64 -7.93
N ARG A 476 7.44 21.27 -9.10
CA ARG A 476 8.61 21.46 -9.98
C ARG A 476 9.76 22.13 -9.23
N LYS A 477 9.50 23.27 -8.57
CA LYS A 477 10.52 24.03 -7.83
C LYS A 477 11.12 23.22 -6.67
N GLU A 478 10.29 22.46 -5.97
CA GLU A 478 10.75 21.61 -4.86
C GLU A 478 11.62 20.45 -5.34
N VAL A 479 11.22 19.78 -6.42
CA VAL A 479 12.00 18.69 -7.02
C VAL A 479 13.34 19.20 -7.51
N ASP A 480 13.37 20.32 -8.24
CA ASP A 480 14.60 20.93 -8.74
C ASP A 480 15.55 21.27 -7.58
N LYS A 481 15.02 21.82 -6.48
CA LYS A 481 15.78 22.09 -5.25
C LYS A 481 16.39 20.82 -4.67
N TYR A 482 15.58 19.78 -4.41
CA TYR A 482 16.08 18.55 -3.79
C TYR A 482 17.03 17.76 -4.71
N CYS A 483 16.82 17.82 -6.02
CA CYS A 483 17.73 17.25 -7.01
C CYS A 483 19.11 17.93 -6.93
N ALA A 484 19.15 19.26 -6.89
CA ALA A 484 20.38 20.03 -6.75
C ALA A 484 21.09 19.75 -5.40
N GLU A 485 20.35 19.74 -4.29
CA GLU A 485 20.90 19.45 -2.95
C GLU A 485 21.53 18.05 -2.85
N ARG A 486 21.00 17.07 -3.60
CA ARG A 486 21.44 15.67 -3.54
C ARG A 486 22.30 15.22 -4.73
N GLY A 487 22.60 16.12 -5.67
CA GLY A 487 23.39 15.79 -6.86
C GLY A 487 22.76 14.73 -7.76
N VAL A 488 21.42 14.68 -7.83
CA VAL A 488 20.68 13.74 -8.68
C VAL A 488 20.01 14.48 -9.83
N SER A 489 19.96 13.87 -11.02
CA SER A 489 19.26 14.44 -12.16
C SER A 489 17.75 14.20 -12.07
N ARG A 490 16.96 15.13 -12.60
CA ARG A 490 15.53 14.93 -12.81
C ARG A 490 15.34 13.82 -13.86
N SER A 491 14.49 12.85 -13.53
CA SER A 491 14.11 11.72 -14.39
C SER A 491 13.05 12.10 -15.38
#